data_AF-A0A7S4IBH6-F1
#
_entry.id   AF-A0A7S4IBH6-F1
#
_cell.length_a   1.000
_cell.length_b   1.000
_cell.length_c   1.000
_cell.angle_alpha   90.00
_cell.angle_beta   90.00
_cell.angle_gamma   90.00
#
_symmetry.space_group_name_H-M   'P 1'
#
loop_
_entity.id
_entity.type
_entity.pdbx_description
1 polymer ?
#
loop_
_entity_poly.entity_id
_entity_poly.type
_entity_poly.pdbx_seq_one_letter_code
_entity_poly.pdbx_strand_id
1 'polypeptide(L)'
;TTETVVQGGNITITDSSTMLISNSSSILVTSTNTTQGAVYSQGSSFVHITENSELVVNQGNLEVSEHASVLNEEDSIIRVIAGDLEFLDYSTFNAQPTSTVE
;
A
#
# COMPACT_ATOMS: atom_id res chain seq x y z
N THR A 1 -1.60 -18.61 -0.69
CA THR A 1 -1.53 -17.18 -1.05
C THR A 1 -2.82 -16.83 -1.77
N THR A 2 -3.54 -15.83 -1.25
CA THR A 2 -4.72 -15.27 -1.92
C THR A 2 -4.28 -13.97 -2.57
N GLU A 3 -4.60 -13.79 -3.85
CA GLU A 3 -4.24 -12.60 -4.62
C GLU A 3 -5.49 -11.78 -4.95
N THR A 4 -5.42 -10.47 -4.72
CA THR A 4 -6.41 -9.50 -5.18
C THR A 4 -5.76 -8.56 -6.18
N VAL A 5 -6.37 -8.42 -7.36
CA VAL A 5 -5.86 -7.55 -8.44
C VAL A 5 -6.80 -6.39 -8.69
N VAL A 6 -6.26 -5.17 -8.68
CA VAL A 6 -6.95 -3.94 -9.12
C VAL A 6 -6.26 -3.44 -10.38
N GLN A 7 -6.95 -3.52 -11.52
CA GLN A 7 -6.39 -3.15 -12.82
C GLN A 7 -6.98 -1.83 -13.32
N GLY A 8 -6.10 -0.84 -13.49
CA GLY A 8 -6.44 0.49 -14.01
C GLY A 8 -7.29 1.34 -13.08
N GLY A 9 -7.49 0.91 -11.83
CA GLY A 9 -8.27 1.59 -10.82
C GLY A 9 -7.48 1.78 -9.54
N ASN A 10 -8.06 2.53 -8.60
CA ASN A 10 -7.40 2.91 -7.37
C ASN A 10 -7.94 2.15 -6.17
N ILE A 11 -7.07 1.96 -5.19
CA ILE A 11 -7.48 1.67 -3.81
C ILE A 11 -7.41 2.97 -3.03
N THR A 12 -8.47 3.32 -2.32
CA THR A 12 -8.50 4.52 -1.48
C THR A 12 -8.98 4.15 -0.08
N ILE A 13 -8.16 4.45 0.92
CA ILE A 13 -8.46 4.32 2.34
C ILE A 13 -8.61 5.72 2.90
N THR A 14 -9.77 6.04 3.49
CA THR A 14 -10.07 7.39 3.98
C THR A 14 -10.46 7.40 5.44
N ASP A 15 -10.19 8.52 6.10
CA ASP A 15 -10.63 8.80 7.47
C ASP A 15 -10.23 7.69 8.44
N SER A 16 -11.04 7.35 9.43
CA SER A 16 -10.74 6.33 10.44
C SER A 16 -10.86 4.88 9.94
N SER A 17 -10.54 4.62 8.67
CA SER A 17 -10.60 3.29 8.06
C SER A 17 -9.28 2.54 8.19
N THR A 18 -9.35 1.21 8.21
CA THR A 18 -8.18 0.33 8.22
C THR A 18 -8.20 -0.62 7.03
N MET A 19 -7.06 -0.75 6.36
CA MET A 19 -6.76 -1.83 5.43
C MET A 19 -5.77 -2.79 6.09
N LEU A 20 -6.11 -4.08 6.12
CA LEU A 20 -5.25 -5.14 6.62
C LEU A 20 -4.93 -6.12 5.48
N ILE A 21 -3.64 -6.35 5.24
CA ILE A 21 -3.12 -7.37 4.33
C ILE A 21 -2.33 -8.38 5.18
N SER A 22 -2.89 -9.57 5.37
CA SER A 22 -2.35 -10.60 6.27
C SER A 22 -2.54 -12.02 5.70
N ASN A 23 -2.13 -13.04 6.44
CA ASN A 23 -2.26 -14.46 6.11
C ASN A 23 -1.58 -14.82 4.78
N SER A 24 -0.38 -14.27 4.54
CA SER A 24 0.39 -14.47 3.31
C SER A 24 -0.45 -14.19 2.06
N SER A 25 -1.09 -13.02 2.03
CA SER A 25 -1.90 -12.54 0.91
C SER A 25 -1.16 -11.46 0.10
N SER A 26 -1.61 -11.24 -1.13
CA SER A 26 -1.05 -10.21 -2.00
C SER A 26 -2.13 -9.32 -2.58
N ILE A 27 -1.84 -8.02 -2.64
CA ILE A 27 -2.61 -7.04 -3.41
C ILE A 27 -1.70 -6.50 -4.52
N LEU A 28 -2.17 -6.61 -5.75
CA LEU A 28 -1.51 -6.07 -6.93
C LEU A 28 -2.38 -4.96 -7.54
N VAL A 29 -1.87 -3.73 -7.53
CA VAL A 29 -2.46 -2.59 -8.23
C VAL A 29 -1.64 -2.31 -9.49
N THR A 30 -2.31 -2.23 -10.64
CA THR A 30 -1.68 -2.06 -11.94
C THR A 30 -2.35 -1.00 -12.76
N SER A 31 -1.64 -0.45 -13.74
CA SER A 31 -2.20 0.40 -14.78
C SER A 31 -2.72 -0.42 -15.97
N THR A 32 -3.63 0.19 -16.76
CA THR A 32 -3.98 -0.27 -18.11
C THR A 32 -3.30 0.63 -19.14
N ASN A 33 -3.57 0.39 -20.43
CA ASN A 33 -3.10 1.28 -21.50
C ASN A 33 -3.72 2.68 -21.47
N THR A 34 -4.82 2.87 -20.71
CA THR A 34 -5.61 4.11 -20.71
C THR A 34 -5.83 4.71 -19.33
N THR A 35 -5.62 3.95 -18.26
CA THR A 35 -5.84 4.40 -16.89
C THR A 35 -4.69 3.96 -15.99
N GLN A 36 -4.39 4.79 -15.00
CA GLN A 36 -3.39 4.50 -13.98
C GLN A 36 -4.05 3.91 -12.74
N GLY A 37 -3.45 2.86 -12.17
CA GLY A 37 -3.85 2.35 -10.86
C GLY A 37 -2.92 2.87 -9.77
N ALA A 38 -3.47 3.31 -8.65
CA ALA A 38 -2.71 3.85 -7.52
C ALA A 38 -3.34 3.46 -6.17
N VAL A 39 -2.60 3.67 -5.09
CA VAL A 39 -3.07 3.46 -3.72
C VAL A 39 -2.97 4.78 -2.97
N TYR A 40 -4.07 5.18 -2.34
CA TYR A 40 -4.15 6.41 -1.55
C TYR A 40 -4.61 6.06 -0.13
N SER A 41 -3.82 6.43 0.88
CA SER A 41 -4.21 6.38 2.29
C SER A 41 -4.23 7.79 2.84
N GLN A 42 -5.41 8.29 3.16
CA GLN A 42 -5.66 9.70 3.52
C GLN A 42 -6.60 9.80 4.73
N GLY A 43 -6.68 10.97 5.34
CA GLY A 43 -7.24 11.17 6.69
C GLY A 43 -6.51 10.36 7.77
N SER A 44 -7.17 10.14 8.91
CA SER A 44 -6.66 9.31 10.01
C SER A 44 -6.70 7.79 9.73
N SER A 45 -6.32 7.38 8.52
CA SER A 45 -6.41 5.99 8.05
C SER A 45 -5.18 5.17 8.45
N PHE A 46 -5.34 3.86 8.41
CA PHE A 46 -4.28 2.92 8.76
C PHE A 46 -4.15 1.79 7.74
N VAL A 47 -2.95 1.55 7.24
CA VAL A 47 -2.61 0.38 6.41
C VAL A 47 -1.67 -0.52 7.20
N HIS A 48 -2.03 -1.79 7.36
CA HIS A 48 -1.22 -2.78 8.05
C HIS A 48 -0.94 -3.96 7.13
N ILE A 49 0.33 -4.27 6.94
CA ILE A 49 0.82 -5.37 6.12
C ILE A 49 1.68 -6.25 7.02
N THR A 50 1.36 -7.54 7.09
CA THR A 50 1.96 -8.48 8.03
C THR A 50 1.88 -9.92 7.53
N GLU A 51 2.42 -10.88 8.28
CA GLU A 51 2.35 -12.32 8.03
C GLU A 51 2.82 -12.73 6.61
N ASN A 52 3.98 -12.22 6.19
CA ASN A 52 4.59 -12.47 4.88
C ASN A 52 3.68 -12.08 3.71
N SER A 53 2.95 -10.96 3.84
CA SER A 53 2.04 -10.46 2.81
C SER A 53 2.68 -9.38 1.93
N GLU A 54 2.02 -9.02 0.83
CA GLU A 54 2.58 -8.09 -0.15
C GLU A 54 1.57 -7.05 -0.64
N LEU A 55 2.01 -5.80 -0.74
CA LEU A 55 1.36 -4.74 -1.52
C LEU A 55 2.27 -4.35 -2.67
N VAL A 56 1.83 -4.58 -3.90
CA VAL A 56 2.56 -4.21 -5.11
C VAL A 56 1.76 -3.17 -5.90
N VAL A 57 2.38 -2.02 -6.17
CA VAL A 57 1.84 -0.98 -7.06
C VAL A 57 2.74 -0.90 -8.28
N ASN A 58 2.22 -1.18 -9.47
CA ASN A 58 2.99 -1.25 -10.71
C ASN A 58 2.52 -0.20 -11.72
N GLN A 59 3.43 0.68 -12.11
CA GLN A 59 3.23 1.85 -12.96
C GLN A 59 2.23 2.85 -12.35
N GLY A 60 2.30 3.04 -11.03
CA GLY A 60 1.42 3.91 -10.26
C GLY A 60 2.01 4.25 -8.91
N ASN A 61 1.32 5.10 -8.15
CA ASN A 61 1.85 5.67 -6.92
C ASN A 61 1.18 5.05 -5.68
N LEU A 62 1.94 4.99 -4.58
CA LEU A 62 1.41 4.82 -3.23
C LEU A 62 1.59 6.13 -2.49
N GLU A 63 0.49 6.83 -2.23
CA GLU A 63 0.46 8.10 -1.51
C GLU A 63 -0.18 7.91 -0.12
N VAL A 64 0.49 8.42 0.90
CA VAL A 64 0.04 8.41 2.30
C VAL A 64 0.06 9.85 2.81
N SER A 65 -1.09 10.39 3.20
CA SER A 65 -1.26 11.83 3.51
C SER A 65 -2.22 12.08 4.68
N GLU A 66 -2.38 13.34 5.10
CA GLU A 66 -3.42 13.79 6.05
C GLU A 66 -3.50 13.04 7.41
N HIS A 67 -2.35 12.64 7.97
CA HIS A 67 -2.20 11.86 9.22
C HIS A 67 -2.45 10.35 9.08
N ALA A 68 -2.44 9.82 7.86
CA ALA A 68 -2.49 8.38 7.64
C ALA A 68 -1.22 7.69 8.12
N SER A 69 -1.34 6.42 8.50
CA SER A 69 -0.23 5.64 9.04
C SER A 69 -0.12 4.29 8.33
N VAL A 70 1.11 3.88 8.02
CA VAL A 70 1.39 2.58 7.41
C VAL A 70 2.36 1.79 8.28
N LEU A 71 2.01 0.53 8.55
CA LEU A 71 2.79 -0.42 9.33
C LEU A 71 3.09 -1.67 8.46
N ASN A 72 4.38 -2.00 8.30
CA ASN A 72 4.88 -3.11 7.50
C ASN A 72 5.74 -4.05 8.37
N GLU A 73 5.31 -5.30 8.61
CA GLU A 73 5.86 -6.20 9.63
C GLU A 73 6.07 -7.63 9.12
N GLU A 74 6.82 -8.47 9.85
CA GLU A 74 6.86 -9.92 9.58
C GLU A 74 7.16 -10.32 8.11
N ASP A 75 8.38 -10.01 7.64
CA ASP A 75 8.86 -10.32 6.28
C ASP A 75 7.94 -9.82 5.13
N SER A 76 7.00 -8.90 5.40
CA SER A 76 6.11 -8.38 4.36
C SER A 76 6.77 -7.33 3.47
N ILE A 77 6.17 -7.11 2.30
CA ILE A 77 6.74 -6.31 1.23
C ILE A 77 5.77 -5.23 0.79
N ILE A 78 6.24 -3.99 0.73
CA ILE A 78 5.63 -2.92 -0.08
C ILE A 78 6.55 -2.71 -1.27
N ARG A 79 6.01 -2.81 -2.48
CA ARG A 79 6.79 -2.62 -3.72
C ARG A 79 6.10 -1.61 -4.62
N VAL A 80 6.78 -0.52 -4.97
CA VAL A 80 6.30 0.48 -5.94
C VAL A 80 7.18 0.45 -7.18
N ILE A 81 6.69 -0.19 -8.24
CA ILE A 81 7.42 -0.38 -9.50
C ILE A 81 7.05 0.74 -10.46
N ALA A 82 8.04 1.51 -10.92
CA ALA A 82 7.87 2.56 -11.93
C ALA A 82 6.78 3.60 -11.56
N GLY A 83 6.75 3.99 -10.30
CA GLY A 83 5.95 5.09 -9.76
C GLY A 83 6.58 5.60 -8.47
N ASP A 84 5.84 6.41 -7.73
CA ASP A 84 6.35 7.09 -6.53
C ASP A 84 5.72 6.55 -5.24
N LEU A 85 6.54 6.46 -4.20
CA LEU A 85 6.10 6.24 -2.82
C LEU A 85 6.23 7.56 -2.06
N GLU A 86 5.09 8.13 -1.66
CA GLU A 86 5.04 9.46 -1.05
C GLU A 86 4.37 9.41 0.33
N PHE A 87 5.07 9.94 1.33
CA PHE A 87 4.54 10.20 2.67
C PHE A 87 4.51 11.71 2.88
N LEU A 88 3.30 12.26 2.94
CA LEU A 88 3.03 13.69 2.97
C LEU A 88 2.42 14.10 4.32
N ASP A 89 2.47 15.39 4.63
CA ASP A 89 1.94 15.99 5.86
C ASP A 89 2.45 15.32 7.14
N TYR A 90 1.54 15.00 8.07
CA TYR A 90 1.81 14.34 9.34
C TYR A 90 1.63 12.82 9.25
N SER A 91 1.78 12.24 8.06
CA SER A 91 1.70 10.79 7.90
C SER A 91 2.90 10.09 8.54
N THR A 92 2.72 8.80 8.87
CA THR A 92 3.80 8.00 9.45
C THR A 92 3.99 6.69 8.69
N PHE A 93 5.26 6.29 8.58
CA PHE A 93 5.65 4.99 8.07
C PHE A 93 6.48 4.27 9.13
N ASN A 94 6.11 3.04 9.45
CA ASN A 94 6.87 2.16 10.34
C ASN A 94 7.07 0.80 9.68
N ALA A 95 8.34 0.39 9.56
CA ALA A 95 8.72 -0.92 9.08
C ALA A 95 9.55 -1.65 10.14
N GLN A 96 9.21 -2.92 10.39
CA GLN A 96 10.06 -3.80 11.17
C GLN A 96 11.35 -4.15 10.40
N PRO A 97 12.46 -4.50 11.09
CA PRO A 97 13.73 -4.80 10.43
C PRO A 97 13.70 -5.93 9.40
N THR A 98 12.69 -6.79 9.47
CA THR A 98 12.49 -7.93 8.57
C THR A 98 11.64 -7.60 7.35
N SER A 99 10.87 -6.51 7.38
CA SER A 99 10.04 -6.12 6.24
C SER A 99 10.84 -5.33 5.20
N THR A 100 10.30 -5.28 3.97
CA THR A 100 10.94 -4.62 2.83
C THR A 100 10.04 -3.53 2.24
N VAL A 101 10.66 -2.42 1.84
CA VAL A 101 10.08 -1.39 0.98
C VAL A 101 11.05 -1.09 -0.15
N GLU A 102 10.56 -1.19 -1.39
CA GLU A 102 11.39 -0.99 -2.59
C GLU A 102 10.62 -0.42 -3.79
#